data_AF-A0A4Y2ERM7-F1
#
_entry.id   AF-A0A4Y2ERM7-F1
#
_cell.length_a   1.000
_cell.length_b   1.000
_cell.length_c   1.000
_cell.angle_alpha   90.00
_cell.angle_beta   90.00
_cell.angle_gamma   90.00
#
_symmetry.space_group_name_H-M   'P 1'
#
loop_
_entity.id
_entity.type
_entity.pdbx_description
1 polymer ?
#
loop_
_entity_poly.entity_id
_entity_poly.type
_entity_poly.pdbx_seq_one_letter_code
_entity_poly.pdbx_strand_id
1 'polypeptide(L)'
;MQDGAPPHNGLSVQRLFGQHFTEERVIGRFFPLAWPPLSPDPTSCDFFLWGYLKSNVYLGGVTTLTTLKDNISRAVLNILGDMLRLAVENLVYRMQCVVDEKGSHIERGLCPHRRNAFIE
;
A
#
# COMPACT_ATOMS: atom_id res chain seq x y z
N MET A 1 0.73 -3.52 -7.65
CA MET A 1 0.07 -2.20 -7.67
C MET A 1 1.10 -1.19 -7.22
N GLN A 2 1.23 -0.08 -7.95
CA GLN A 2 2.24 0.95 -7.69
C GLN A 2 1.61 2.32 -7.91
N ASP A 3 2.08 3.33 -7.18
CA ASP A 3 1.53 4.68 -7.31
C ASP A 3 1.87 5.32 -8.67
N GLY A 4 1.27 6.48 -8.92
CA GLY A 4 1.48 7.26 -10.14
C GLY A 4 2.76 8.10 -10.17
N ALA A 5 3.76 7.87 -9.30
CA ALA A 5 4.94 8.72 -9.22
C ALA A 5 5.78 8.68 -10.53
N PRO A 6 6.41 9.80 -10.96
CA PRO A 6 7.14 9.85 -12.23
C PRO A 6 8.18 8.74 -12.44
N PRO A 7 9.02 8.36 -11.44
CA PRO A 7 10.00 7.28 -11.60
C PRO A 7 9.37 5.92 -11.92
N HIS A 8 8.14 5.69 -11.47
CA HIS A 8 7.41 4.42 -11.62
C HIS A 8 6.76 4.26 -13.00
N ASN A 9 6.75 5.33 -13.79
CA ASN A 9 6.02 5.38 -15.04
C ASN A 9 6.94 5.57 -16.26
N GLY A 10 8.25 5.38 -16.11
CA GLY A 10 9.19 5.39 -17.23
C GLY A 10 8.92 4.26 -18.23
N LEU A 11 9.22 4.49 -19.51
CA LEU A 11 8.99 3.49 -20.57
C LEU A 11 9.68 2.15 -20.31
N SER A 12 10.87 2.15 -19.70
CA SER A 12 11.58 0.93 -19.31
C SER A 12 10.81 0.14 -18.25
N VAL A 13 10.23 0.83 -17.26
CA VAL A 13 9.41 0.23 -16.20
C VAL A 13 8.11 -0.31 -16.77
N GLN A 14 7.46 0.44 -17.66
CA GLN A 14 6.23 -0.02 -18.32
C GLN A 14 6.46 -1.30 -19.12
N ARG A 15 7.54 -1.34 -19.93
CA ARG A 15 7.93 -2.54 -20.70
C ARG A 15 8.22 -3.72 -19.79
N LEU A 16 8.94 -3.50 -18.70
CA LEU A 16 9.23 -4.53 -17.70
C LEU A 16 7.93 -5.12 -17.12
N PHE A 17 6.99 -4.26 -16.72
CA PHE A 17 5.71 -4.73 -16.18
C PHE A 17 4.86 -5.47 -17.21
N GLY A 18 4.77 -4.97 -18.45
CA GLY A 18 4.07 -5.66 -19.52
C GLY A 18 4.65 -7.05 -19.82
N GLN A 19 5.98 -7.19 -19.80
CA GLN A 19 6.67 -8.47 -20.01
C GLN A 19 6.42 -9.48 -18.88
N HIS A 20 6.43 -9.03 -17.62
CA HIS A 20 6.32 -9.93 -16.47
C HIS A 20 4.90 -10.25 -16.04
N PHE A 21 3.97 -9.30 -16.21
CA PHE A 21 2.63 -9.40 -15.64
C PHE A 21 1.50 -9.37 -16.67
N THR A 22 1.79 -9.07 -17.94
CA THR A 22 0.81 -8.67 -18.97
C THR A 22 0.16 -7.33 -18.69
N GLU A 23 -0.22 -6.59 -19.73
CA GLU A 23 -0.74 -5.23 -19.58
C GLU A 23 -2.08 -5.19 -18.82
N GLU A 24 -2.91 -6.23 -18.94
CA GLU A 24 -4.23 -6.30 -18.31
C GLU A 24 -4.18 -6.50 -16.79
N ARG A 25 -3.05 -6.96 -16.25
CA ARG A 25 -2.89 -7.23 -14.81
C ARG A 25 -2.13 -6.13 -14.08
N VAL A 26 -1.70 -5.10 -14.79
CA VAL A 26 -0.96 -3.98 -14.19
C VAL A 26 -1.91 -2.83 -13.94
N ILE A 27 -1.99 -2.44 -12.67
CA ILE A 27 -2.71 -1.23 -12.25
C ILE A 27 -1.69 -0.08 -12.22
N GLY A 28 -1.83 0.90 -13.12
CA GLY A 28 -0.88 2.00 -13.24
C GLY A 28 -1.31 3.05 -14.27
N ARG A 29 -0.68 4.24 -14.26
CA ARG A 29 -1.14 5.42 -15.01
C ARG A 29 -1.22 5.23 -16.54
N PHE A 30 -0.36 4.39 -17.10
CA PHE A 30 -0.24 4.15 -18.55
C PHE A 30 -0.66 2.74 -18.97
N PHE A 31 -1.40 2.03 -18.11
CA PHE A 31 -1.92 0.70 -18.38
C PHE A 31 -3.44 0.74 -18.58
N PRO A 32 -4.03 -0.29 -19.21
CA PRO A 32 -5.48 -0.38 -19.40
C PRO A 32 -6.28 -0.21 -18.10
N LEU A 33 -5.76 -0.71 -16.98
CA LEU A 33 -6.32 -0.49 -15.65
C LEU A 33 -5.63 0.70 -14.97
N ALA A 34 -6.16 1.90 -15.22
CA ALA A 34 -5.55 3.15 -14.75
C ALA A 34 -5.65 3.32 -13.23
N TRP A 35 -4.54 3.72 -12.60
CA TRP A 35 -4.55 4.21 -11.21
C TRP A 35 -5.02 5.67 -11.17
N PRO A 36 -5.97 6.05 -10.29
CA PRO A 36 -6.42 7.43 -10.20
C PRO A 36 -5.28 8.36 -9.73
N PRO A 37 -5.19 9.58 -10.28
CA PRO A 37 -4.20 10.56 -9.86
C PRO A 37 -4.40 10.96 -8.40
N LEU A 38 -3.31 11.25 -7.68
CA LEU A 38 -3.32 11.74 -6.29
C LEU A 38 -4.04 10.84 -5.29
N SER A 39 -4.08 9.52 -5.53
CA SER A 39 -4.71 8.53 -4.63
C SER A 39 -3.65 7.64 -3.96
N PRO A 40 -2.95 8.12 -2.91
CA PRO A 40 -2.06 7.29 -2.09
C PRO A 40 -2.85 6.38 -1.13
N ASP A 41 -4.06 6.79 -0.71
CA ASP A 41 -4.83 6.13 0.35
C ASP A 41 -5.24 4.67 0.13
N PRO A 42 -5.41 4.17 -1.10
CA PRO A 42 -5.76 2.77 -1.26
C PRO A 42 -4.55 1.84 -1.18
N THR A 43 -3.30 2.30 -1.30
CA THR A 43 -2.18 1.35 -1.32
C THR A 43 -1.97 0.68 0.03
N SER A 44 -1.90 -0.65 0.04
CA SER A 44 -1.63 -1.45 1.23
C SER A 44 -0.30 -1.08 1.90
N CYS A 45 0.64 -0.55 1.12
CA CYS A 45 1.88 -0.03 1.67
C CYS A 45 1.63 1.25 2.49
N ASP A 46 0.83 2.18 1.97
CA ASP A 46 0.61 3.51 2.56
C ASP A 46 -0.32 3.48 3.78
N PHE A 47 -1.42 2.72 3.73
CA PHE A 47 -2.35 2.67 4.86
C PHE A 47 -1.93 1.67 5.94
N PHE A 48 -1.10 0.66 5.62
CA PHE A 48 -0.72 -0.41 6.56
C PHE A 48 0.79 -0.52 6.73
N LEU A 49 1.54 -0.96 5.71
CA LEU A 49 2.93 -1.40 5.87
C LEU A 49 3.83 -0.32 6.47
N TRP A 50 3.79 0.90 5.95
CA TRP A 50 4.67 1.97 6.42
C TRP A 50 4.35 2.40 7.84
N GLY A 51 3.06 2.43 8.22
CA GLY A 51 2.63 2.69 9.59
C GLY A 51 3.14 1.61 10.54
N TYR A 52 2.90 0.34 10.19
CA TYR A 52 3.35 -0.81 10.97
C TYR A 52 4.88 -0.82 11.15
N LEU A 53 5.63 -0.69 10.06
CA LEU A 53 7.09 -0.66 10.13
C LEU A 53 7.59 0.50 10.97
N LYS A 54 7.03 1.71 10.81
CA LYS A 54 7.47 2.87 11.59
C LYS A 54 7.28 2.66 13.10
N SER A 55 6.12 2.13 13.53
CA SER A 55 5.84 1.86 14.94
C SER A 55 6.76 0.82 15.56
N ASN A 56 7.23 -0.15 14.77
CA ASN A 56 8.10 -1.23 15.25
C ASN A 56 9.59 -0.95 15.11
N VAL A 57 10.01 -0.30 14.01
CA VAL A 57 11.42 -0.09 13.67
C VAL A 57 12.07 0.95 14.58
N TYR A 58 11.32 1.99 14.96
CA TYR A 58 11.83 3.09 15.79
C TYR A 58 11.62 2.88 17.30
N LEU A 59 11.05 1.73 17.70
CA LEU A 59 10.84 1.40 19.10
C LEU A 59 12.19 1.26 19.82
N GLY A 60 12.35 1.99 20.93
CA GLY A 60 13.62 2.01 21.69
C GLY A 60 14.72 2.90 21.11
N GLY A 61 14.44 3.64 20.04
CA GLY A 61 15.41 4.53 19.38
C GLY A 61 16.36 3.81 18.43
N VAL A 62 16.82 4.53 17.41
CA VAL A 62 17.72 4.01 16.38
C VAL A 62 18.84 5.01 16.14
N THR A 63 20.07 4.62 16.48
CA THR A 63 21.24 5.52 16.44
C THR A 63 22.23 5.18 15.34
N THR A 64 22.11 4.00 14.72
CA THR A 64 23.01 3.54 13.65
C THR A 64 22.26 2.96 12.47
N LEU A 65 22.88 3.02 11.29
CA LEU A 65 22.33 2.41 10.07
C LEU A 65 22.20 0.89 10.20
N THR A 66 23.12 0.23 10.90
CA THR A 66 23.08 -1.22 11.14
C THR A 66 21.85 -1.58 11.96
N THR A 67 21.64 -0.91 13.10
CA THR A 67 20.45 -1.11 13.94
C THR A 67 19.16 -0.85 13.15
N LEU A 68 19.14 0.19 12.30
CA LEU A 68 17.98 0.47 11.45
C LEU A 68 17.66 -0.71 10.52
N LYS A 69 18.66 -1.24 9.81
CA LYS A 69 18.51 -2.37 8.89
C LYS A 69 18.07 -3.64 9.61
N ASP A 70 18.63 -3.91 10.79
CA ASP A 70 18.27 -5.09 11.59
C ASP A 70 16.84 -4.96 12.12
N ASN A 71 16.43 -3.78 12.57
CA ASN A 71 15.07 -3.51 13.02
C ASN A 71 14.06 -3.66 11.89
N ILE A 72 14.36 -3.14 10.68
CA ILE A 72 13.51 -3.32 9.50
C ILE A 72 13.35 -4.81 9.18
N SER A 73 14.46 -5.55 9.14
CA SER A 73 14.45 -6.99 8.84
C SER A 73 13.60 -7.77 9.85
N ARG A 74 13.77 -7.50 11.15
CA ARG A 74 12.96 -8.13 12.21
C ARG A 74 11.48 -7.75 12.12
N ALA A 75 11.18 -6.47 11.91
CA ALA A 75 9.80 -6.00 11.81
C ALA A 75 9.07 -6.66 10.62
N VAL A 76 9.73 -6.79 9.47
CA VAL A 76 9.19 -7.47 8.28
C VAL A 76 8.96 -8.96 8.56
N LEU A 77 9.91 -9.65 9.19
CA LEU A 77 9.77 -11.07 9.54
C LEU A 77 8.64 -11.35 10.53
N ASN A 78 8.26 -10.36 11.34
CA ASN A 78 7.14 -10.45 12.27
C ASN A 78 5.77 -10.18 11.63
N ILE A 79 5.71 -9.79 10.35
CA ILE A 79 4.43 -9.61 9.65
C ILE A 79 3.82 -10.99 9.38
N LEU A 80 2.70 -11.26 10.05
CA LEU A 80 1.96 -12.51 9.86
C LEU A 80 1.23 -12.53 8.51
N GLY A 81 1.08 -13.72 7.93
CA GLY A 81 0.36 -13.90 6.67
C GLY A 81 -1.08 -13.38 6.71
N ASP A 82 -1.75 -13.49 7.86
CA ASP A 82 -3.12 -12.98 8.04
C ASP A 82 -3.17 -11.45 8.00
N MET A 83 -2.13 -10.75 8.48
CA MET A 83 -2.05 -9.29 8.37
C MET A 83 -1.94 -8.86 6.90
N LEU A 84 -1.14 -9.58 6.10
CA LEU A 84 -1.03 -9.34 4.66
C LEU A 84 -2.35 -9.60 3.94
N ARG A 85 -3.03 -10.71 4.28
CA ARG A 85 -4.36 -11.03 3.73
C ARG A 85 -5.35 -9.91 4.03
N LEU A 86 -5.44 -9.48 5.28
CA LEU A 86 -6.32 -8.39 5.70
C LEU A 86 -5.98 -7.07 5.01
N ALA A 87 -4.69 -6.76 4.79
CA ALA A 87 -4.29 -5.58 4.05
C ALA A 87 -4.77 -5.64 2.58
N VAL A 88 -4.68 -6.79 1.92
CA VAL A 88 -5.18 -6.96 0.55
C VAL A 88 -6.71 -6.88 0.48
N GLU A 89 -7.42 -7.50 1.43
CA GLU A 89 -8.89 -7.42 1.50
C GLU A 89 -9.37 -5.98 1.78
N ASN A 90 -8.67 -5.25 2.65
CA ASN A 90 -8.97 -3.86 2.96
C ASN A 90 -8.73 -2.90 1.78
N LEU A 91 -7.83 -3.21 0.86
CA LEU A 91 -7.67 -2.45 -0.39
C LEU A 91 -8.97 -2.46 -1.20
N VAL A 92 -9.59 -3.63 -1.39
CA VAL A 92 -10.86 -3.75 -2.14
C VAL A 92 -11.97 -2.97 -1.45
N TYR A 93 -12.06 -3.08 -0.13
CA TYR A 93 -13.03 -2.31 0.66
C TYR A 93 -12.83 -0.80 0.55
N ARG A 94 -11.58 -0.32 0.68
CA ARG A 94 -11.24 1.09 0.51
C ARG A 94 -11.56 1.60 -0.89
N MET A 95 -11.36 0.80 -1.93
CA MET A 95 -11.79 1.17 -3.29
C MET A 95 -13.29 1.35 -3.38
N GLN A 96 -14.08 0.47 -2.75
CA GLN A 96 -15.53 0.64 -2.69
C GLN A 96 -15.92 1.94 -1.98
N CYS A 97 -15.24 2.27 -0.87
CA CYS A 97 -15.45 3.54 -0.17
C CYS A 97 -15.20 4.76 -1.05
N VAL A 98 -14.11 4.77 -1.81
CA VAL A 98 -13.83 5.87 -2.75
C VAL A 98 -14.95 5.99 -3.79
N VAL A 99 -15.48 4.87 -4.28
CA VAL A 99 -16.62 4.88 -5.21
C VAL A 99 -17.87 5.45 -4.55
N ASP A 100 -18.20 5.00 -3.33
CA ASP A 100 -19.37 5.46 -2.56
C ASP A 100 -19.28 6.97 -2.26
N GLU A 101 -18.08 7.46 -1.97
CA GLU A 101 -17.75 8.87 -1.74
C GLU A 101 -17.48 9.66 -3.04
N LYS A 102 -17.83 9.09 -4.21
CA LYS A 102 -17.71 9.73 -5.54
C LYS A 102 -16.31 10.28 -5.85
N GLY A 103 -15.27 9.57 -5.39
CA GLY A 103 -13.87 9.95 -5.60
C GLY A 103 -13.29 10.88 -4.54
N SER A 104 -14.03 11.19 -3.47
CA SER A 104 -13.51 11.98 -2.35
C SER A 104 -12.49 11.19 -1.52
N HIS A 105 -11.70 11.91 -0.71
CA HIS A 105 -10.77 11.33 0.24
C HIS A 105 -11.51 10.53 1.32
N ILE A 106 -10.97 9.36 1.66
CA ILE A 106 -11.48 8.50 2.72
C ILE A 106 -10.51 8.51 3.91
N GLU A 107 -11.00 8.81 5.12
CA GLU A 107 -10.15 8.78 6.32
C GLU A 107 -9.87 7.36 6.81
N ARG A 108 -8.85 7.23 7.66
CA ARG A 108 -8.58 6.00 8.42
C ARG A 108 -9.76 5.71 9.37
N GLY A 109 -10.69 4.86 8.93
CA GLY A 109 -11.63 4.20 9.84
C GLY A 109 -13.13 4.34 9.54
N LEU A 110 -13.55 5.04 8.47
CA LEU A 110 -14.98 5.23 8.22
C LEU A 110 -15.34 4.99 6.75
N CYS A 111 -15.65 3.73 6.47
CA CYS A 111 -16.86 3.43 5.72
C CYS A 111 -17.86 2.79 6.70
N PRO A 112 -19.16 3.09 6.64
CA PRO A 112 -20.12 2.67 7.67
C PRO A 112 -20.29 1.14 7.83
N HIS A 113 -19.73 0.34 6.92
CA HIS A 113 -20.15 -1.04 6.70
C HIS A 113 -19.23 -2.14 7.31
N ARG A 114 -18.12 -1.82 7.99
CA ARG A 114 -17.39 -2.81 8.81
C ARG A 114 -16.65 -2.18 10.00
N ARG A 115 -17.20 -2.38 11.20
CA ARG A 115 -16.43 -2.32 12.46
C ARG A 115 -15.53 -3.56 12.52
N ASN A 116 -14.36 -3.52 11.87
CA ASN A 116 -13.21 -4.41 12.14
C ASN A 116 -12.05 -4.01 11.21
N ALA A 117 -11.45 -2.85 11.45
CA ALA A 117 -10.17 -2.51 10.86
C ALA A 117 -9.27 -2.06 12.00
N PHE A 118 -8.19 -2.83 12.21
CA PHE A 118 -7.01 -2.51 13.01
C PHE A 118 -7.24 -1.45 14.11
N ILE A 119 -7.68 -1.91 15.28
CA ILE A 119 -7.47 -1.16 16.52
C ILE A 119 -5.97 -1.25 16.81
N GLU A 120 -5.34 -0.09 17.04
CA GLU A 120 -3.96 0.03 17.55
C GLU A 120 -3.70 -0.84 18.79
#